data_AF-A0A7J0CTJ2-F1
#
_entry.id   AF-A0A7J0CTJ2-F1
#
_cell.length_a   1.000
_cell.length_b   1.000
_cell.length_c   1.000
_cell.angle_alpha   90.00
_cell.angle_beta   90.00
_cell.angle_gamma   90.00
#
_symmetry.space_group_name_H-M   'P 1'
#
loop_
_entity.id
_entity.type
_entity.pdbx_description
1 polymer ?
#
loop_
_entity_poly.entity_id
_entity_poly.type
_entity_poly.pdbx_seq_one_letter_code
_entity_poly.pdbx_strand_id
1 'polypeptide(L)'
;MLSTVARMLAQALARAGVAETERELSLGLQRSMMPTLGPDIPGMTVAARYVPTGGGLQVGGDWYDMIPLPNGRIALVIGDVQGHDVRAAGLMGQLRIALRAYASEGHRPDAVLSRASRFLSGLTDAYEGVAGDDEPSAPRFATCLYAEVDPETGTLDIARAGHPDPVVVSADGTAVIRQTAGGLPLGIETDSDYPTTRVVLEPAETIMFCTDGLIETGGHDMATGWARLQPVLEEPTEDLEQMADALVQAVHGPTSHYTTGPLADRREDDIAVLVLRRERARAPQTPMRRSVMTIAQAEPERISVGRQLVRELLHDWKDPEQVDSAVLMVSEMATNVLVHTDGDALMAAEVSGERGSGGCGWRWPTRATSCRTSGGRGRWLPAGGGWC
;
A
#
# COMPACT_ATOMS: atom_id res chain seq x y z
N MET A 1 -56.21 -28.93 9.02
CA MET A 1 -55.98 -27.48 8.77
C MET A 1 -54.94 -26.93 9.74
N LEU A 2 -55.22 -26.85 11.06
CA LEU A 2 -54.28 -26.31 12.07
C LEU A 2 -52.92 -27.04 12.15
N SER A 3 -52.91 -28.38 12.09
CA SER A 3 -51.66 -29.17 12.14
C SER A 3 -50.76 -28.95 10.91
N THR A 4 -51.35 -28.76 9.73
CA THR A 4 -50.61 -28.47 8.50
C THR A 4 -49.96 -27.10 8.55
N VAL A 5 -50.69 -26.08 9.03
CA VAL A 5 -50.18 -24.72 9.20
C VAL A 5 -49.07 -24.68 10.26
N ALA A 6 -49.25 -25.38 11.39
CA ALA A 6 -48.22 -25.49 12.43
C ALA A 6 -46.93 -26.14 11.91
N ARG A 7 -47.03 -27.19 11.08
CA ARG A 7 -45.87 -27.84 10.47
C ARG A 7 -45.16 -26.95 9.45
N MET A 8 -45.91 -26.21 8.62
CA MET A 8 -45.31 -25.27 7.67
C MET A 8 -44.61 -24.11 8.39
N LEU A 9 -45.20 -23.58 9.47
CA LEU A 9 -44.56 -22.57 10.32
C LEU A 9 -43.31 -23.10 11.01
N ALA A 10 -43.36 -24.30 11.59
CA ALA A 10 -42.19 -24.91 12.21
C ALA A 10 -41.05 -25.13 11.20
N GLN A 11 -41.37 -25.57 9.98
CA GLN A 11 -40.39 -25.79 8.93
C GLN A 11 -39.83 -24.48 8.35
N ALA A 12 -40.66 -23.43 8.26
CA ALA A 12 -40.21 -22.09 7.89
C ALA A 12 -39.29 -21.49 8.96
N LEU A 13 -39.64 -21.61 10.25
CA LEU A 13 -38.81 -21.16 11.37
C LEU A 13 -37.48 -21.93 11.46
N ALA A 14 -37.50 -23.25 11.27
CA ALA A 14 -36.29 -24.05 11.23
C ALA A 14 -35.36 -23.66 10.07
N ARG A 15 -35.92 -23.43 8.87
CA ARG A 15 -35.16 -22.93 7.71
C ARG A 15 -34.60 -21.53 7.96
N ALA A 16 -35.38 -20.64 8.57
CA ALA A 16 -34.92 -19.31 8.93
C ALA A 16 -33.76 -19.35 9.94
N GLY A 17 -33.83 -20.22 10.95
CA GLY A 17 -32.76 -20.38 11.94
C GLY A 17 -31.46 -20.94 11.34
N VAL A 18 -31.55 -21.94 10.45
CA VAL A 18 -30.39 -22.47 9.73
C VAL A 18 -29.78 -21.40 8.81
N ALA A 19 -30.60 -20.70 8.03
CA ALA A 19 -30.13 -19.64 7.14
C ALA A 19 -29.45 -18.49 7.90
N GLU A 20 -29.96 -18.10 9.08
CA GLU A 20 -29.34 -17.08 9.91
C GLU A 20 -27.98 -17.53 10.45
N THR A 21 -27.88 -18.78 10.92
CA THR A 21 -26.62 -19.34 11.44
C THR A 21 -25.58 -19.45 10.32
N GLU A 22 -25.97 -19.91 9.13
CA GLU A 22 -25.10 -19.99 7.96
C GLU A 22 -24.62 -18.60 7.52
N ARG A 23 -25.51 -17.60 7.57
CA ARG A 23 -25.18 -16.20 7.27
C ARG A 23 -24.22 -15.61 8.31
N GLU A 24 -24.44 -15.84 9.60
CA GLU A 24 -23.52 -15.39 10.67
C GLU A 24 -22.12 -16.01 10.53
N LEU A 25 -22.04 -17.31 10.23
CA LEU A 25 -20.78 -18.01 10.00
C LEU A 25 -20.05 -17.49 8.75
N SER A 26 -20.77 -17.31 7.64
CA SER A 26 -20.23 -16.75 6.40
C SER A 26 -19.68 -15.33 6.64
N LEU A 27 -20.45 -14.46 7.29
CA LEU A 27 -20.03 -13.10 7.63
C LEU A 27 -18.82 -13.09 8.59
N GLY A 28 -18.77 -13.99 9.57
CA GLY A 28 -17.64 -14.12 10.49
C GLY A 28 -16.35 -14.55 9.77
N LEU A 29 -16.47 -15.55 8.87
CA LEU A 29 -15.38 -16.03 8.04
C LEU A 29 -14.89 -14.91 7.10
N GLN A 30 -15.81 -14.26 6.37
CA GLN A 30 -15.52 -13.12 5.51
C GLN A 30 -14.78 -12.02 6.28
N ARG A 31 -15.29 -11.56 7.44
CA ARG A 31 -14.63 -10.51 8.25
C ARG A 31 -13.22 -10.90 8.70
N SER A 32 -12.99 -12.17 9.03
CA SER A 32 -11.66 -12.65 9.40
C SER A 32 -10.69 -12.70 8.21
N MET A 33 -11.23 -12.84 7.00
CA MET A 33 -10.49 -12.82 5.74
C MET A 33 -10.43 -11.42 5.11
N MET A 34 -11.25 -10.47 5.56
CA MET A 34 -11.26 -9.11 5.05
C MET A 34 -9.90 -8.46 5.32
N PRO A 35 -9.27 -7.87 4.31
CA PRO A 35 -7.98 -7.24 4.50
C PRO A 35 -8.14 -5.97 5.32
N THR A 36 -7.34 -5.81 6.36
CA THR A 36 -7.15 -4.50 7.00
C THR A 36 -6.01 -3.80 6.28
N LEU A 37 -6.23 -2.53 5.91
CA LEU A 37 -5.15 -1.65 5.49
C LEU A 37 -4.02 -1.70 6.54
N GLY A 38 -2.79 -1.79 6.04
CA GLY A 38 -1.59 -1.87 6.85
C GLY A 38 -1.22 -0.52 7.48
N PRO A 39 0.00 -0.38 8.03
CA PRO A 39 0.47 0.90 8.54
C PRO A 39 0.53 1.96 7.42
N ASP A 40 0.37 3.23 7.79
CA ASP A 40 0.45 4.36 6.87
C ASP A 40 1.74 4.34 6.03
N ILE A 41 1.61 4.67 4.74
CA ILE A 41 2.74 4.82 3.84
C ILE A 41 3.26 6.26 3.94
N PRO A 42 4.53 6.49 4.32
CA PRO A 42 5.06 7.85 4.44
C PRO A 42 4.90 8.66 3.15
N GLY A 43 4.20 9.80 3.22
CA GLY A 43 3.97 10.68 2.07
C GLY A 43 2.94 10.17 1.06
N MET A 44 2.15 9.15 1.41
CA MET A 44 1.09 8.63 0.56
C MET A 44 -0.16 8.29 1.39
N THR A 45 -1.33 8.46 0.77
CA THR A 45 -2.62 8.09 1.37
C THR A 45 -3.17 6.89 0.62
N VAL A 46 -3.75 5.93 1.36
CA VAL A 46 -4.37 4.73 0.79
C VAL A 46 -5.81 4.61 1.28
N ALA A 47 -6.73 4.33 0.36
CA ALA A 47 -8.09 3.93 0.67
C ALA A 47 -8.41 2.61 -0.04
N ALA A 48 -9.25 1.78 0.58
CA ALA A 48 -9.69 0.53 -0.02
C ALA A 48 -11.16 0.25 0.27
N ARG A 49 -11.84 -0.40 -0.68
CA ARG A 49 -13.21 -0.87 -0.51
C ARG A 49 -13.31 -2.32 -0.92
N TYR A 50 -14.11 -3.06 -0.18
CA TYR A 50 -14.49 -4.41 -0.50
C TYR A 50 -16.00 -4.54 -0.37
N VAL A 51 -16.66 -4.94 -1.46
CA VAL A 51 -18.09 -5.25 -1.47
C VAL A 51 -18.24 -6.72 -1.87
N PRO A 52 -18.58 -7.61 -0.93
CA PRO A 52 -18.85 -9.00 -1.25
C PRO A 52 -20.19 -9.12 -2.00
N THR A 53 -20.25 -10.05 -2.94
CA THR A 53 -21.47 -10.50 -3.58
C THR A 53 -22.17 -11.54 -2.72
N GLY A 54 -23.49 -11.37 -2.58
CA GLY A 54 -24.38 -12.47 -2.20
C GLY A 54 -24.90 -12.46 -0.76
N GLY A 55 -26.22 -12.67 -0.63
CA GLY A 55 -26.83 -13.07 0.63
C GLY A 55 -26.71 -14.58 0.84
N GLY A 56 -25.99 -15.03 1.88
CA GLY A 56 -25.91 -16.44 2.28
C GLY A 56 -24.48 -16.92 2.53
N LEU A 57 -24.20 -18.18 2.15
CA LEU A 57 -22.90 -18.88 2.27
C LEU A 57 -21.88 -18.55 1.16
N GLN A 58 -22.19 -17.59 0.28
CA GLN A 58 -21.24 -17.13 -0.75
C GLN A 58 -20.12 -16.34 -0.06
N VAL A 59 -18.88 -16.79 -0.24
CA VAL A 59 -17.69 -16.14 0.29
C VAL A 59 -16.86 -15.74 -0.91
N GLY A 60 -16.46 -14.47 -0.94
CA GLY A 60 -15.90 -13.90 -2.15
C GLY A 60 -14.50 -14.40 -2.51
N GLY A 61 -14.22 -14.39 -3.81
CA GLY A 61 -12.93 -14.75 -4.41
C GLY A 61 -11.92 -13.59 -4.41
N ASP A 62 -12.44 -12.36 -4.36
CA ASP A 62 -11.66 -11.13 -4.36
C ASP A 62 -10.92 -10.87 -3.05
N TRP A 63 -9.70 -10.34 -3.17
CA TRP A 63 -8.96 -9.81 -2.04
C TRP A 63 -8.06 -8.64 -2.44
N TYR A 64 -7.66 -7.87 -1.44
CA TYR A 64 -6.49 -7.02 -1.53
C TYR A 64 -5.57 -7.27 -0.33
N ASP A 65 -4.33 -6.82 -0.38
CA ASP A 65 -3.43 -6.90 0.77
C ASP A 65 -2.39 -5.78 0.75
N MET A 66 -1.97 -5.38 1.96
CA MET A 66 -0.87 -4.44 2.14
C MET A 66 0.20 -5.09 3.02
N ILE A 67 1.42 -5.19 2.48
CA ILE A 67 2.51 -5.94 3.11
C ILE A 67 3.73 -5.03 3.27
N PRO A 68 4.13 -4.67 4.50
CA PRO A 68 5.40 -3.99 4.75
C PRO A 68 6.57 -4.89 4.34
N LEU A 69 7.49 -4.37 3.56
CA LEU A 69 8.65 -5.09 3.07
C LEU A 69 9.91 -4.78 3.90
N PRO A 70 10.90 -5.71 3.98
CA PRO A 70 12.10 -5.52 4.79
C PRO A 70 12.96 -4.29 4.42
N ASN A 71 12.82 -3.79 3.19
CA ASN A 71 13.56 -2.64 2.64
C ASN A 71 12.87 -1.28 2.89
N GLY A 72 11.78 -1.24 3.68
CA GLY A 72 11.01 -0.02 3.93
C GLY A 72 10.01 0.34 2.84
N ARG A 73 9.88 -0.50 1.80
CA ARG A 73 8.83 -0.41 0.80
C ARG A 73 7.55 -1.09 1.29
N ILE A 74 6.47 -0.89 0.56
CA ILE A 74 5.19 -1.53 0.83
C ILE A 74 4.71 -2.23 -0.44
N ALA A 75 4.35 -3.50 -0.34
CA ALA A 75 3.66 -4.19 -1.43
C ALA A 75 2.15 -4.01 -1.30
N LEU A 76 1.52 -3.63 -2.40
CA LEU A 76 0.09 -3.61 -2.61
C LEU A 76 -0.27 -4.80 -3.50
N VAL A 77 -1.26 -5.57 -3.07
CA VAL A 77 -1.74 -6.75 -3.78
C VAL A 77 -3.23 -6.61 -3.97
N ILE A 78 -3.72 -6.97 -5.16
CA ILE A 78 -5.14 -7.17 -5.43
C ILE A 78 -5.28 -8.40 -6.32
N GLY A 79 -6.36 -9.14 -6.17
CA GLY A 79 -6.62 -10.28 -7.01
C GLY A 79 -8.02 -10.83 -6.84
N ASP A 80 -8.34 -11.73 -7.74
CA ASP A 80 -9.61 -12.44 -7.82
C ASP A 80 -9.34 -13.92 -8.10
N VAL A 81 -9.97 -14.81 -7.33
CA VAL A 81 -9.96 -16.25 -7.56
C VAL A 81 -11.23 -16.64 -8.29
N GLN A 82 -11.09 -17.42 -9.36
CA GLN A 82 -12.23 -17.90 -10.13
C GLN A 82 -13.32 -18.57 -9.25
N GLY A 83 -14.49 -17.94 -9.25
CA GLY A 83 -15.70 -18.39 -8.55
C GLY A 83 -15.90 -17.76 -7.17
N HIS A 84 -17.10 -17.88 -6.63
CA HIS A 84 -17.52 -17.18 -5.40
C HIS A 84 -18.08 -18.17 -4.34
N ASP A 85 -17.46 -19.35 -4.25
CA ASP A 85 -17.85 -20.41 -3.32
C ASP A 85 -16.81 -20.64 -2.22
N VAL A 86 -17.13 -21.50 -1.26
CA VAL A 86 -16.24 -21.80 -0.11
C VAL A 86 -14.87 -22.32 -0.57
N ARG A 87 -14.78 -22.98 -1.72
CA ARG A 87 -13.50 -23.45 -2.28
C ARG A 87 -12.68 -22.29 -2.83
N ALA A 88 -13.30 -21.33 -3.53
CA ALA A 88 -12.64 -20.10 -3.99
C ALA A 88 -12.07 -19.31 -2.79
N ALA A 89 -12.89 -19.11 -1.75
CA ALA A 89 -12.46 -18.43 -0.54
C ALA A 89 -11.29 -19.13 0.17
N GLY A 90 -11.31 -20.48 0.19
CA GLY A 90 -10.20 -21.28 0.73
C GLY A 90 -8.89 -21.08 -0.07
N LEU A 91 -8.98 -21.09 -1.40
CA LEU A 91 -7.83 -20.83 -2.28
C LEU A 91 -7.33 -19.39 -2.16
N MET A 92 -8.24 -18.40 -2.10
CA MET A 92 -7.91 -16.99 -1.89
C MET A 92 -7.11 -16.83 -0.59
N GLY A 93 -7.59 -17.40 0.52
CA GLY A 93 -6.89 -17.33 1.81
C GLY A 93 -5.49 -17.93 1.75
N GLN A 94 -5.34 -19.10 1.10
CA GLN A 94 -4.04 -19.73 0.91
C GLN A 94 -3.10 -18.89 0.03
N LEU A 95 -3.61 -18.36 -1.08
CA LEU A 95 -2.85 -17.55 -2.04
C LEU A 95 -2.40 -16.22 -1.41
N ARG A 96 -3.29 -15.55 -0.66
CA ARG A 96 -2.98 -14.34 0.09
C ARG A 96 -1.81 -14.56 1.06
N ILE A 97 -1.86 -15.65 1.85
CA ILE A 97 -0.79 -15.99 2.78
C ILE A 97 0.51 -16.33 2.05
N ALA A 98 0.44 -17.08 0.94
CA ALA A 98 1.62 -17.40 0.13
C ALA A 98 2.28 -16.15 -0.45
N LEU A 99 1.50 -15.25 -1.05
CA LEU A 99 1.99 -13.97 -1.58
C LEU A 99 2.63 -13.12 -0.48
N ARG A 100 1.99 -13.04 0.69
CA ARG A 100 2.53 -12.35 1.86
C ARG A 100 3.85 -12.94 2.34
N ALA A 101 3.98 -14.26 2.36
CA ALA A 101 5.23 -14.94 2.73
C ALA A 101 6.35 -14.62 1.73
N TYR A 102 6.10 -14.79 0.43
CA TYR A 102 7.12 -14.52 -0.60
C TYR A 102 7.53 -13.04 -0.64
N ALA A 103 6.59 -12.13 -0.46
CA ALA A 103 6.88 -10.70 -0.35
C ALA A 103 7.73 -10.39 0.89
N SER A 104 7.39 -10.98 2.05
CA SER A 104 8.13 -10.78 3.30
C SER A 104 9.55 -11.33 3.27
N GLU A 105 9.80 -12.35 2.44
CA GLU A 105 11.15 -12.86 2.16
C GLU A 105 12.00 -11.90 1.31
N GLY A 106 11.40 -10.85 0.73
CA GLY A 106 12.08 -9.86 -0.09
C GLY A 106 12.26 -10.26 -1.56
N HIS A 107 11.47 -11.22 -2.05
CA HIS A 107 11.41 -11.52 -3.49
C HIS A 107 10.84 -10.34 -4.27
N ARG A 108 11.32 -10.17 -5.51
CA ARG A 108 10.84 -9.14 -6.44
C ARG A 108 9.45 -9.47 -7.00
N PRO A 109 8.72 -8.49 -7.59
CA PRO A 109 7.34 -8.68 -8.06
C PRO A 109 7.14 -9.87 -9.00
N ASP A 110 8.04 -10.02 -9.97
CA ASP A 110 8.08 -11.11 -10.94
C ASP A 110 8.22 -12.48 -10.26
N ALA A 111 9.17 -12.60 -9.33
CA ALA A 111 9.41 -13.81 -8.58
C ALA A 111 8.26 -14.17 -7.63
N VAL A 112 7.61 -13.18 -7.01
CA VAL A 112 6.44 -13.38 -6.15
C VAL A 112 5.29 -14.01 -6.93
N LEU A 113 4.91 -13.44 -8.08
CA LEU A 113 3.82 -13.99 -8.90
C LEU A 113 4.18 -15.35 -9.51
N SER A 114 5.43 -15.56 -9.96
CA SER A 114 5.88 -16.84 -10.50
C SER A 114 5.77 -17.97 -9.45
N ARG A 115 6.17 -17.68 -8.20
CA ARG A 115 6.04 -18.63 -7.08
C ARG A 115 4.58 -18.86 -6.69
N ALA A 116 3.76 -17.82 -6.74
CA ALA A 116 2.33 -17.93 -6.48
C ALA A 116 1.61 -18.80 -7.53
N SER A 117 1.96 -18.66 -8.82
CA SER A 117 1.42 -19.51 -9.90
C SER A 117 1.78 -20.98 -9.69
N ARG A 118 3.06 -21.26 -9.36
CA ARG A 118 3.51 -22.63 -9.05
C ARG A 118 2.80 -23.21 -7.81
N PHE A 119 2.62 -22.39 -6.78
CA PHE A 119 1.90 -22.79 -5.58
C PHE A 119 0.44 -23.15 -5.88
N LEU A 120 -0.27 -22.31 -6.64
CA LEU A 120 -1.65 -22.56 -7.02
C LEU A 120 -1.79 -23.79 -7.94
N SER A 121 -0.87 -23.97 -8.88
CA SER A 121 -0.81 -25.17 -9.74
C SER A 121 -0.69 -26.44 -8.87
N GLY A 122 0.25 -26.46 -7.91
CA GLY A 122 0.45 -27.61 -7.03
C GLY A 122 -0.71 -27.89 -6.09
N LEU A 123 -1.47 -26.88 -5.68
CA LEU A 123 -2.72 -27.07 -4.93
C LEU A 123 -3.77 -27.75 -5.80
N THR A 124 -3.97 -27.27 -7.02
CA THR A 124 -4.98 -27.80 -7.94
C THR A 124 -4.70 -29.26 -8.30
N ASP A 125 -3.44 -29.61 -8.61
CA ASP A 125 -3.02 -30.99 -8.87
C ASP A 125 -3.28 -31.92 -7.67
N ALA A 126 -3.08 -31.44 -6.44
CA ALA A 126 -3.33 -32.21 -5.23
C ALA A 126 -4.81 -32.50 -4.99
N TYR A 127 -5.72 -31.63 -5.46
CA TYR A 127 -7.18 -31.84 -5.34
C TYR A 127 -7.74 -32.73 -6.45
N GLU A 128 -7.14 -32.77 -7.64
CA GLU A 128 -7.54 -33.69 -8.71
C GLU A 128 -7.24 -35.16 -8.36
N GLY A 129 -6.26 -35.44 -7.51
CA GLY A 129 -5.93 -36.80 -7.06
C GLY A 129 -6.83 -37.40 -5.97
N VAL A 130 -7.76 -36.62 -5.39
CA VAL A 130 -8.60 -37.03 -4.24
C VAL A 130 -10.09 -37.02 -4.57
N ALA A 131 -10.50 -36.40 -5.68
CA ALA A 131 -11.88 -36.46 -6.17
C ALA A 131 -12.15 -37.85 -6.77
N GLY A 132 -12.96 -38.65 -6.08
CA GLY A 132 -13.59 -39.83 -6.69
C GLY A 132 -14.47 -39.43 -7.88
N ASP A 133 -14.87 -40.42 -8.68
CA ASP A 133 -15.46 -40.36 -10.03
C ASP A 133 -16.66 -39.40 -10.30
N ASP A 134 -17.07 -38.56 -9.36
CA ASP A 134 -18.15 -37.57 -9.49
C ASP A 134 -17.59 -36.18 -9.84
N GLU A 135 -17.56 -35.91 -11.16
CA GLU A 135 -17.16 -34.69 -11.88
C GLU A 135 -15.71 -34.16 -11.73
N PRO A 136 -14.93 -34.07 -12.82
CA PRO A 136 -13.66 -33.34 -12.81
C PRO A 136 -13.94 -31.85 -12.62
N SER A 137 -13.76 -31.34 -11.41
CA SER A 137 -13.82 -29.90 -11.16
C SER A 137 -12.61 -29.25 -11.82
N ALA A 138 -12.86 -28.45 -12.86
CA ALA A 138 -11.82 -27.79 -13.65
C ALA A 138 -10.78 -27.06 -12.78
N PRO A 139 -9.51 -27.03 -13.20
CA PRO A 139 -8.46 -26.32 -12.48
C PRO A 139 -8.82 -24.85 -12.33
N ARG A 140 -8.77 -24.35 -11.10
CA ARG A 140 -9.06 -22.94 -10.80
C ARG A 140 -7.82 -22.09 -10.99
N PHE A 141 -8.04 -20.90 -11.52
CA PHE A 141 -7.01 -19.88 -11.66
C PHE A 141 -7.36 -18.64 -10.84
N ALA A 142 -6.39 -17.74 -10.70
CA ALA A 142 -6.58 -16.46 -10.05
C ALA A 142 -5.94 -15.34 -10.86
N THR A 143 -6.63 -14.21 -11.00
CA THR A 143 -6.00 -12.98 -11.47
C THR A 143 -5.35 -12.27 -10.29
N CYS A 144 -4.21 -11.63 -10.52
CA CYS A 144 -3.52 -10.88 -9.46
C CYS A 144 -2.67 -9.74 -10.02
N LEU A 145 -2.68 -8.62 -9.34
CA LEU A 145 -1.73 -7.53 -9.54
C LEU A 145 -0.95 -7.32 -8.24
N TYR A 146 0.38 -7.28 -8.38
CA TYR A 146 1.32 -7.04 -7.29
C TYR A 146 2.14 -5.79 -7.61
N ALA A 147 2.16 -4.82 -6.70
CA ALA A 147 2.88 -3.56 -6.87
C ALA A 147 3.74 -3.25 -5.64
N GLU A 148 5.06 -3.12 -5.83
CA GLU A 148 5.95 -2.60 -4.79
C GLU A 148 6.04 -1.08 -4.87
N VAL A 149 5.68 -0.41 -3.78
CA VAL A 149 5.68 1.04 -3.66
C VAL A 149 6.92 1.50 -2.90
N ASP A 150 7.70 2.37 -3.53
CA ASP A 150 8.82 3.09 -2.93
C ASP A 150 8.34 4.50 -2.50
N PRO A 151 8.11 4.72 -1.18
CA PRO A 151 7.53 5.97 -0.70
C PRO A 151 8.42 7.20 -0.90
N GLU A 152 9.74 7.01 -0.93
CA GLU A 152 10.69 8.12 -1.11
C GLU A 152 10.62 8.68 -2.53
N THR A 153 10.59 7.78 -3.51
CA THR A 153 10.65 8.17 -4.93
C THR A 153 9.28 8.33 -5.58
N GLY A 154 8.24 7.70 -5.05
CA GLY A 154 6.94 7.56 -5.71
C GLY A 154 6.93 6.48 -6.79
N THR A 155 7.93 5.60 -6.82
CA THR A 155 8.04 4.55 -7.84
C THR A 155 7.23 3.33 -7.44
N LEU A 156 6.48 2.78 -8.40
CA LEU A 156 5.78 1.52 -8.31
C LEU A 156 6.35 0.52 -9.31
N ASP A 157 6.86 -0.59 -8.82
CA ASP A 157 7.26 -1.73 -9.65
C ASP A 157 6.12 -2.75 -9.65
N ILE A 158 5.41 -2.88 -10.78
CA ILE A 158 4.14 -3.62 -10.91
C ILE A 158 4.36 -4.90 -11.73
N ALA A 159 3.91 -6.04 -11.22
CA ALA A 159 3.74 -7.27 -11.98
C ALA A 159 2.27 -7.67 -12.01
N ARG A 160 1.80 -8.20 -13.14
CA ARG A 160 0.38 -8.49 -13.38
C ARG A 160 0.18 -9.88 -13.96
N ALA A 161 -0.72 -10.65 -13.37
CA ALA A 161 -1.16 -11.97 -13.80
C ALA A 161 -2.64 -11.92 -14.18
N GLY A 162 -2.94 -11.71 -15.47
CA GLY A 162 -4.31 -11.68 -15.99
C GLY A 162 -5.26 -10.61 -15.46
N HIS A 163 -4.85 -9.80 -14.48
CA HIS A 163 -5.69 -8.81 -13.80
C HIS A 163 -5.93 -7.55 -14.66
N PRO A 164 -6.97 -6.73 -14.40
CA PRO A 164 -7.14 -5.43 -15.06
C PRO A 164 -5.92 -4.51 -14.90
N ASP A 165 -5.71 -3.64 -15.90
CA ASP A 165 -4.66 -2.62 -15.84
C ASP A 165 -5.00 -1.54 -14.81
N PRO A 166 -3.99 -1.01 -14.09
CA PRO A 166 -4.19 0.09 -13.17
C PRO A 166 -4.57 1.38 -13.90
N VAL A 167 -5.23 2.28 -13.18
CA VAL A 167 -5.60 3.60 -13.68
C VAL A 167 -4.82 4.66 -12.92
N VAL A 168 -4.21 5.60 -13.63
CA VAL A 168 -3.57 6.77 -13.02
C VAL A 168 -4.40 8.01 -13.27
N VAL A 169 -4.74 8.70 -12.19
CA VAL A 169 -5.34 10.03 -12.19
C VAL A 169 -4.24 11.05 -11.97
N SER A 170 -4.04 11.89 -12.97
CA SER A 170 -3.04 12.95 -12.96
C SER A 170 -3.47 14.09 -12.03
N ALA A 171 -2.54 14.97 -11.63
CA ALA A 171 -2.85 16.09 -10.75
C ALA A 171 -3.85 17.11 -11.34
N ASP A 172 -4.07 17.11 -12.65
CA ASP A 172 -5.06 17.92 -13.35
C ASP A 172 -6.45 17.25 -13.42
N GLY A 173 -6.59 16.06 -12.83
CA GLY A 173 -7.81 15.26 -12.81
C GLY A 173 -7.92 14.26 -13.96
N THR A 174 -7.00 14.26 -14.93
CA THR A 174 -7.11 13.35 -16.09
C THR A 174 -6.86 11.90 -15.69
N ALA A 175 -7.85 11.02 -15.91
CA ALA A 175 -7.76 9.59 -15.62
C ALA A 175 -7.34 8.79 -16.88
N VAL A 176 -6.27 8.00 -16.77
CA VAL A 176 -5.73 7.21 -17.89
C VAL A 176 -5.40 5.80 -17.43
N ILE A 177 -5.88 4.80 -18.16
CA ILE A 177 -5.47 3.39 -17.98
C ILE A 177 -3.97 3.29 -18.30
N ARG A 178 -3.18 2.82 -17.33
CA ARG A 178 -1.76 2.55 -17.49
C ARG A 178 -1.56 1.11 -17.90
N GLN A 179 -1.21 0.93 -19.17
CA GLN A 179 -0.86 -0.37 -19.72
C GLN A 179 0.36 -0.95 -18.99
N THR A 180 0.18 -2.12 -18.40
CA THR A 180 1.23 -2.87 -17.73
C THR A 180 1.44 -4.21 -18.43
N ALA A 181 2.71 -4.55 -18.67
CA ALA A 181 3.06 -5.87 -19.14
C ALA A 181 2.59 -6.90 -18.10
N GLY A 182 1.96 -7.98 -18.58
CA GLY A 182 1.40 -9.01 -17.71
C GLY A 182 1.54 -10.39 -18.32
N GLY A 183 1.45 -11.40 -17.46
CA GLY A 183 1.41 -12.82 -17.81
C GLY A 183 0.01 -13.40 -17.71
N LEU A 184 -0.09 -14.71 -17.93
CA LEU A 184 -1.32 -15.47 -17.77
C LEU A 184 -1.81 -15.47 -16.31
N PRO A 185 -3.13 -15.57 -16.05
CA PRO A 185 -3.65 -15.82 -14.72
C PRO A 185 -2.89 -16.94 -13.98
N LEU A 186 -2.72 -16.77 -12.67
CA LEU A 186 -2.01 -17.70 -11.81
C LEU A 186 -2.69 -19.08 -11.89
N GLY A 187 -1.89 -20.14 -11.93
CA GLY A 187 -2.39 -21.52 -11.94
C GLY A 187 -2.79 -22.06 -13.32
N ILE A 188 -2.75 -21.25 -14.39
CA ILE A 188 -2.92 -21.75 -15.77
C ILE A 188 -1.67 -22.47 -16.25
N GLU A 189 -0.50 -21.86 -16.03
CA GLU A 189 0.79 -22.44 -16.38
C GLU A 189 1.77 -22.26 -15.22
N THR A 190 2.37 -23.37 -14.82
CA THR A 190 3.21 -23.49 -13.61
C THR A 190 4.43 -22.58 -13.64
N ASP A 191 5.04 -22.41 -14.82
CA ASP A 191 6.23 -21.60 -15.04
C ASP A 191 5.92 -20.41 -15.97
N SER A 192 4.86 -19.66 -15.63
CA SER A 192 4.54 -18.39 -16.28
C SER A 192 5.53 -17.29 -15.89
N ASP A 193 5.99 -16.53 -16.89
CA ASP A 193 6.77 -15.31 -16.67
C ASP A 193 5.85 -14.10 -16.43
N TYR A 194 6.22 -13.26 -15.47
CA TYR A 194 5.48 -12.05 -15.10
C TYR A 194 6.37 -10.79 -15.21
N PRO A 195 6.39 -10.11 -16.37
CA PRO A 195 7.21 -8.92 -16.55
C PRO A 195 6.85 -7.80 -15.57
N THR A 196 7.87 -7.09 -15.07
CA THR A 196 7.65 -5.93 -14.20
C THR A 196 7.58 -4.64 -15.02
N THR A 197 6.51 -3.87 -14.84
CA THR A 197 6.34 -2.52 -15.39
C THR A 197 6.56 -1.49 -14.30
N ARG A 198 7.39 -0.49 -14.56
CA ARG A 198 7.64 0.63 -13.64
C ARG A 198 6.71 1.80 -13.95
N VAL A 199 5.99 2.26 -12.92
CA VAL A 199 5.18 3.49 -12.94
C VAL A 199 5.75 4.44 -11.90
N VAL A 200 5.83 5.74 -12.20
CA VAL A 200 6.23 6.75 -11.23
C VAL A 200 5.02 7.64 -10.99
N LEU A 201 4.60 7.76 -9.74
CA LEU A 201 3.58 8.72 -9.33
C LEU A 201 4.23 10.03 -8.94
N GLU A 202 3.86 11.09 -9.64
CA GLU A 202 4.21 12.45 -9.26
C GLU A 202 3.36 12.91 -8.06
N PRO A 203 3.79 13.95 -7.32
CA PRO A 203 2.99 14.48 -6.21
C PRO A 203 1.58 14.90 -6.66
N ALA A 204 0.57 14.55 -5.86
CA ALA A 204 -0.86 14.65 -6.15
C ALA A 204 -1.43 13.68 -7.20
N GLU A 205 -0.62 12.81 -7.80
CA GLU A 205 -1.16 11.74 -8.64
C GLU A 205 -1.72 10.60 -7.79
N THR A 206 -2.76 9.97 -8.33
CA THR A 206 -3.44 8.85 -7.71
C THR A 206 -3.40 7.65 -8.65
N ILE A 207 -3.14 6.44 -8.13
CA ILE A 207 -3.29 5.18 -8.85
C ILE A 207 -4.42 4.36 -8.22
N MET A 208 -5.25 3.77 -9.07
CA MET A 208 -6.32 2.87 -8.68
C MET A 208 -6.03 1.47 -9.24
N PHE A 209 -6.24 0.47 -8.40
CA PHE A 209 -6.33 -0.94 -8.74
C PHE A 209 -7.74 -1.43 -8.42
N CYS A 210 -8.32 -2.26 -9.27
CA CYS A 210 -9.64 -2.82 -9.05
C CYS A 210 -9.76 -4.22 -9.65
N THR A 211 -10.60 -5.04 -9.04
CA THR A 211 -11.08 -6.28 -9.65
C THR A 211 -12.07 -5.98 -10.77
N ASP A 212 -12.30 -6.97 -11.63
CA ASP A 212 -13.22 -6.87 -12.76
C ASP A 212 -14.67 -6.63 -12.31
N GLY A 213 -15.06 -7.07 -11.12
CA GLY A 213 -16.36 -6.77 -10.54
C GLY A 213 -16.68 -5.27 -10.49
N LEU A 214 -15.69 -4.37 -10.29
CA LEU A 214 -15.95 -2.92 -10.36
C LEU A 214 -16.34 -2.48 -11.78
N ILE A 215 -15.77 -3.12 -12.80
CA ILE A 215 -15.89 -2.73 -14.20
C ILE A 215 -17.09 -3.40 -14.85
N GLU A 216 -17.22 -4.72 -14.69
CA GLU A 216 -18.18 -5.55 -15.43
C GLU A 216 -19.56 -5.67 -14.76
N THR A 217 -19.67 -5.29 -13.47
CA THR A 217 -20.95 -5.35 -12.75
C THR A 217 -22.05 -4.58 -13.49
N GLY A 218 -23.21 -5.23 -13.61
CA GLY A 218 -24.36 -4.71 -14.34
C GLY A 218 -24.40 -5.13 -15.81
N GLY A 219 -23.56 -6.09 -16.22
CA GLY A 219 -23.49 -6.57 -17.61
C GLY A 219 -22.72 -5.63 -18.53
N HIS A 220 -21.83 -4.82 -17.96
CA HIS A 220 -20.92 -3.98 -18.70
C HIS A 220 -19.72 -4.79 -19.18
N ASP A 221 -19.21 -4.46 -20.36
CA ASP A 221 -17.88 -4.91 -20.78
C ASP A 221 -16.80 -3.95 -20.25
N MET A 222 -15.53 -4.30 -20.43
CA MET A 222 -14.38 -3.50 -20.00
C MET A 222 -14.47 -2.02 -20.46
N ALA A 223 -14.91 -1.79 -21.70
CA ALA A 223 -14.96 -0.45 -22.28
C ALA A 223 -16.10 0.41 -21.71
N THR A 224 -17.30 -0.16 -21.62
CA THR A 224 -18.48 0.54 -21.09
C THR A 224 -18.42 0.71 -19.58
N GLY A 225 -17.86 -0.27 -18.86
CA GLY A 225 -17.57 -0.19 -17.44
C GLY A 225 -16.55 0.90 -17.13
N TRP A 226 -15.48 1.00 -17.93
CA TRP A 226 -14.52 2.09 -17.81
C TRP A 226 -15.14 3.47 -18.08
N ALA A 227 -15.93 3.61 -19.14
CA ALA A 227 -16.61 4.86 -19.46
C ALA A 227 -17.57 5.33 -18.34
N ARG A 228 -18.09 4.41 -17.52
CA ARG A 228 -18.89 4.71 -16.33
C ARG A 228 -18.05 5.22 -15.16
N LEU A 229 -16.86 4.66 -14.95
CA LEU A 229 -15.99 4.99 -13.81
C LEU A 229 -15.14 6.24 -14.06
N GLN A 230 -14.80 6.53 -15.31
CA GLN A 230 -13.93 7.64 -15.68
C GLN A 230 -14.41 9.00 -15.10
N PRO A 231 -15.69 9.42 -15.22
CA PRO A 231 -16.14 10.69 -14.67
C PRO A 231 -16.01 10.78 -13.14
N VAL A 232 -16.11 9.65 -12.43
CA VAL A 232 -15.98 9.57 -10.97
C VAL A 232 -14.52 9.77 -10.55
N LEU A 233 -13.59 9.20 -11.32
CA LEU A 233 -12.15 9.36 -11.09
C LEU A 233 -11.65 10.76 -11.43
N GLU A 234 -12.26 11.40 -12.43
CA GLU A 234 -11.93 12.75 -12.85
C GLU A 234 -12.56 13.83 -11.94
N GLU A 235 -13.47 13.45 -11.03
CA GLU A 235 -14.06 14.37 -10.06
C GLU A 235 -13.01 14.79 -9.00
N PRO A 236 -12.69 16.08 -8.87
CA PRO A 236 -11.70 16.54 -7.92
C PRO A 236 -12.13 16.27 -6.47
N THR A 237 -11.36 15.46 -5.75
CA THR A 237 -11.54 15.24 -4.31
C THR A 237 -10.22 15.18 -3.56
N GLU A 238 -10.14 15.87 -2.43
CA GLU A 238 -9.01 15.80 -1.51
C GLU A 238 -9.03 14.52 -0.66
N ASP A 239 -10.19 13.86 -0.55
CA ASP A 239 -10.38 12.68 0.28
C ASP A 239 -10.49 11.41 -0.57
N LEU A 240 -9.51 10.51 -0.40
CA LEU A 240 -9.50 9.21 -1.08
C LEU A 240 -10.61 8.28 -0.60
N GLU A 241 -11.06 8.41 0.64
CA GLU A 241 -12.15 7.59 1.17
C GLU A 241 -13.44 7.91 0.41
N GLN A 242 -13.72 9.21 0.20
CA GLN A 242 -14.86 9.66 -0.62
C GLN A 242 -14.73 9.22 -2.07
N MET A 243 -13.52 9.22 -2.65
CA MET A 243 -13.29 8.70 -4.00
C MET A 243 -13.62 7.20 -4.07
N ALA A 244 -13.12 6.41 -3.11
CA ALA A 244 -13.35 4.98 -3.07
C ALA A 244 -14.83 4.64 -2.85
N ASP A 245 -15.54 5.40 -2.02
CA ASP A 245 -16.99 5.29 -1.84
C ASP A 245 -17.75 5.64 -3.13
N ALA A 246 -17.40 6.74 -3.80
CA ALA A 246 -18.04 7.16 -5.03
C ALA A 246 -17.88 6.12 -6.16
N LEU A 247 -16.70 5.50 -6.27
CA LEU A 247 -16.42 4.42 -7.23
C LEU A 247 -17.37 3.24 -7.04
N VAL A 248 -17.53 2.79 -5.79
CA VAL A 248 -18.44 1.68 -5.46
C VAL A 248 -19.91 2.08 -5.70
N GLN A 249 -20.31 3.29 -5.32
CA GLN A 249 -21.68 3.78 -5.50
C GLN A 249 -22.06 3.93 -6.98
N ALA A 250 -21.11 4.28 -7.84
CA ALA A 250 -21.33 4.39 -9.29
C ALA A 250 -21.74 3.06 -9.93
N VAL A 251 -21.34 1.94 -9.33
CA VAL A 251 -21.65 0.58 -9.80
C VAL A 251 -22.97 0.08 -9.23
N HIS A 252 -23.23 0.31 -7.94
CA HIS A 252 -24.44 -0.20 -7.28
C HIS A 252 -25.70 0.65 -7.55
N GLY A 253 -25.55 1.91 -7.97
CA GLY A 253 -26.66 2.84 -8.19
C GLY A 253 -27.53 3.05 -6.94
N PRO A 254 -28.52 3.96 -6.98
CA PRO A 254 -29.56 3.96 -5.96
C PRO A 254 -30.29 2.61 -6.01
N THR A 255 -30.62 2.03 -4.85
CA THR A 255 -31.51 0.88 -4.70
C THR A 255 -32.86 1.17 -5.37
N SER A 256 -32.92 1.00 -6.69
CA SER A 256 -34.10 1.24 -7.49
C SER A 256 -34.82 -0.08 -7.62
N HIS A 257 -35.82 -0.27 -6.77
CA HIS A 257 -36.94 -1.20 -7.00
C HIS A 257 -37.81 -0.78 -8.20
N TYR A 258 -37.28 0.00 -9.14
CA TYR A 258 -38.04 0.68 -10.20
C TYR A 258 -37.33 0.60 -11.55
N THR A 259 -36.98 -0.60 -12.00
CA THR A 259 -37.00 -0.92 -13.43
C THR A 259 -37.20 -2.43 -13.56
N THR A 260 -38.43 -2.84 -13.84
CA THR A 260 -38.75 -4.19 -14.33
C THR A 260 -38.29 -4.34 -15.78
N GLY A 261 -36.97 -4.41 -15.98
CA GLY A 261 -36.36 -5.01 -17.16
C GLY A 261 -36.25 -6.53 -16.97
N PRO A 262 -36.00 -7.32 -18.02
CA PRO A 262 -36.02 -8.79 -17.93
C PRO A 262 -34.99 -9.26 -16.89
N LEU A 263 -35.47 -9.68 -15.72
CA LEU A 263 -34.67 -10.25 -14.65
C LEU A 263 -34.18 -11.64 -15.07
N ALA A 264 -32.95 -11.70 -15.57
CA ALA A 264 -32.08 -12.87 -15.50
C ALA A 264 -30.64 -12.35 -15.44
N ASP A 265 -29.93 -12.66 -14.35
CA ASP A 265 -28.52 -12.35 -14.08
C ASP A 265 -28.10 -10.87 -14.01
N ARG A 266 -28.44 -10.20 -12.90
CA ARG A 266 -27.44 -9.32 -12.30
C ARG A 266 -26.40 -10.23 -11.67
N ARG A 267 -25.35 -10.60 -12.41
CA ARG A 267 -24.11 -11.08 -11.79
C ARG A 267 -23.56 -9.90 -11.01
N GLU A 268 -23.90 -9.86 -9.74
CA GLU A 268 -23.11 -9.15 -8.75
C GLU A 268 -21.82 -9.98 -8.67
N ASP A 269 -20.68 -9.38 -8.95
CA ASP A 269 -19.38 -10.00 -8.67
C ASP A 269 -18.79 -9.31 -7.43
N ASP A 270 -17.85 -9.95 -6.76
CA ASP A 270 -17.16 -9.27 -5.68
C ASP A 270 -16.43 -8.03 -6.23
N ILE A 271 -16.34 -7.00 -5.41
CA ILE A 271 -15.66 -5.76 -5.77
C ILE A 271 -14.57 -5.51 -4.76
N ALA A 272 -13.32 -5.48 -5.22
CA ALA A 272 -12.20 -4.91 -4.49
C ALA A 272 -11.67 -3.68 -5.22
N VAL A 273 -11.44 -2.61 -4.47
CA VAL A 273 -10.83 -1.37 -4.97
C VAL A 273 -9.73 -0.96 -4.02
N LEU A 274 -8.58 -0.59 -4.57
CA LEU A 274 -7.46 -0.03 -3.84
C LEU A 274 -7.00 1.25 -4.53
N VAL A 275 -6.97 2.35 -3.80
CA VAL A 275 -6.58 3.67 -4.30
C VAL A 275 -5.40 4.17 -3.49
N LEU A 276 -4.32 4.58 -4.17
CA LEU A 276 -3.10 5.12 -3.57
C LEU A 276 -2.83 6.49 -4.18
N ARG A 277 -2.68 7.52 -3.33
CA ARG A 277 -2.28 8.87 -3.75
C ARG A 277 -0.91 9.20 -3.19
N ARG A 278 -0.04 9.74 -4.03
CA ARG A 278 1.17 10.40 -3.55
C ARG A 278 0.79 11.80 -3.07
N GLU A 279 0.95 12.05 -1.77
CA GLU A 279 0.64 13.35 -1.23
C GLU A 279 1.56 14.42 -1.83
N ARG A 280 1.04 15.64 -1.99
CA ARG A 280 1.94 16.77 -2.22
C ARG A 280 2.91 16.80 -1.06
N ALA A 281 4.19 17.01 -1.35
CA ALA A 281 5.18 17.20 -0.31
C ALA A 281 4.70 18.33 0.60
N ARG A 282 4.10 17.96 1.74
CA ARG A 282 3.78 18.89 2.79
C ARG A 282 5.17 19.32 3.27
N ALA A 283 5.49 20.61 3.13
CA ALA A 283 6.70 21.14 3.73
C ALA A 283 6.78 20.58 5.16
N PRO A 284 7.91 19.97 5.57
CA PRO A 284 7.96 19.18 6.80
C PRO A 284 7.36 20.00 7.95
N GLN A 285 6.29 19.48 8.55
CA GLN A 285 5.53 20.18 9.59
C GLN A 285 6.23 20.17 10.94
N THR A 286 7.40 19.54 11.05
CA THR A 286 8.30 19.79 12.16
C THR A 286 8.99 21.13 11.89
N PRO A 287 8.88 22.14 12.79
CA PRO A 287 9.59 23.40 12.60
C PRO A 287 11.09 23.13 12.59
N MET A 288 11.67 22.98 11.39
CA MET A 288 13.09 22.75 11.21
C MET A 288 13.79 24.10 11.20
N ARG A 289 14.58 24.38 12.24
CA ARG A 289 15.43 25.57 12.26
C ARG A 289 16.76 25.19 11.63
N ARG A 290 17.09 25.82 10.50
CA ARG A 290 18.32 25.57 9.75
C ARG A 290 19.13 26.85 9.63
N SER A 291 20.43 26.74 9.83
CA SER A 291 21.38 27.80 9.53
C SER A 291 22.65 27.24 8.90
N VAL A 292 23.24 28.01 8.00
CA VAL A 292 24.47 27.66 7.30
C VAL A 292 25.40 28.86 7.34
N MET A 293 26.67 28.63 7.68
CA MET A 293 27.70 29.66 7.66
C MET A 293 29.06 29.09 7.27
N THR A 294 29.90 29.93 6.69
CA THR A 294 31.30 29.61 6.39
C THR A 294 32.21 30.30 7.41
N ILE A 295 33.20 29.57 7.89
CA ILE A 295 34.30 30.08 8.71
C ILE A 295 35.55 30.02 7.84
N ALA A 296 36.01 31.18 7.39
CA ALA A 296 37.18 31.27 6.53
C ALA A 296 38.46 30.97 7.32
N GLN A 297 39.47 30.39 6.68
CA GLN A 297 40.80 30.14 7.26
C GLN A 297 41.45 31.41 7.83
N ALA A 298 41.20 32.55 7.19
CA ALA A 298 41.72 33.84 7.62
C ALA A 298 40.98 34.46 8.82
N GLU A 299 39.85 33.89 9.25
CA GLU A 299 38.95 34.46 10.27
C GLU A 299 38.57 33.42 11.35
N PRO A 300 39.54 32.78 12.04
CA PRO A 300 39.27 31.74 13.05
C PRO A 300 38.42 32.24 14.23
N GLU A 301 38.41 33.54 14.51
CA GLU A 301 37.54 34.16 15.50
C GLU A 301 36.04 33.95 15.22
N ARG A 302 35.64 33.65 13.97
CA ARG A 302 34.25 33.36 13.60
C ARG A 302 33.72 32.03 14.13
N ILE A 303 34.58 31.18 14.70
CA ILE A 303 34.11 30.03 15.50
C ILE A 303 33.19 30.52 16.65
N SER A 304 33.46 31.69 17.22
CA SER A 304 32.59 32.28 18.25
C SER A 304 31.18 32.60 17.75
N VAL A 305 31.07 33.06 16.50
CA VAL A 305 29.80 33.32 15.82
C VAL A 305 29.05 32.01 15.57
N GLY A 306 29.75 30.95 15.17
CA GLY A 306 29.16 29.61 15.03
C GLY A 306 28.59 29.06 16.34
N ARG A 307 29.31 29.22 17.45
CA ARG A 307 28.80 28.85 18.79
C ARG A 307 27.55 29.63 19.18
N GLN A 308 27.57 30.94 18.95
CA GLN A 308 26.43 31.80 19.27
C GLN A 308 25.19 31.43 18.44
N LEU A 309 25.39 31.13 17.15
CA LEU A 309 24.32 30.73 16.25
C LEU A 309 23.65 29.41 16.67
N VAL A 310 24.43 28.42 17.13
CA VAL A 310 23.88 27.17 17.68
C VAL A 310 23.09 27.40 18.97
N ARG A 311 23.56 28.28 19.85
CA ARG A 311 22.80 28.68 21.05
C ARG A 311 21.48 29.35 20.70
N GLU A 312 21.48 30.21 19.69
CA GLU A 312 20.26 30.87 19.21
C GLU A 312 19.28 29.89 18.56
N LEU A 313 19.77 28.89 17.80
CA LEU A 313 18.93 27.84 17.24
C LEU A 313 18.27 26.98 18.33
N LEU A 314 18.97 26.74 19.45
CA LEU A 314 18.56 25.90 20.57
C LEU A 314 18.00 26.69 21.79
N HIS A 315 17.62 27.96 21.62
CA HIS A 315 17.22 28.83 22.75
C HIS A 315 16.04 28.32 23.60
N ASP A 316 15.17 27.49 23.02
CA ASP A 316 13.99 26.89 23.65
C ASP A 316 14.16 25.38 23.88
N TRP A 317 15.38 24.86 23.76
CA TRP A 317 15.70 23.46 24.04
C TRP A 317 15.66 23.20 25.55
N LYS A 318 15.05 22.08 25.96
CA LYS A 318 14.79 21.78 27.39
C LYS A 318 16.01 21.32 28.17
N ASP A 319 17.02 20.77 27.51
CA ASP A 319 18.19 20.17 28.15
C ASP A 319 19.44 21.06 27.94
N PRO A 320 19.90 21.79 28.96
CA PRO A 320 21.09 22.64 28.87
C PRO A 320 22.38 21.86 28.59
N GLU A 321 22.52 20.62 29.07
CA GLU A 321 23.74 19.82 28.87
C GLU A 321 23.90 19.43 27.39
N GLN A 322 22.78 19.18 26.70
CA GLN A 322 22.77 18.96 25.25
C GLN A 322 23.14 20.21 24.46
N VAL A 323 22.68 21.39 24.90
CA VAL A 323 23.05 22.66 24.27
C VAL A 323 24.55 22.90 24.40
N ASP A 324 25.12 22.69 25.60
CA ASP A 324 26.55 22.85 25.81
C ASP A 324 27.39 21.84 25.03
N SER A 325 26.93 20.59 24.94
CA SER A 325 27.57 19.54 24.13
C SER A 325 27.58 19.89 22.64
N ALA A 326 26.45 20.41 22.11
CA ALA A 326 26.35 20.83 20.71
C ALA A 326 27.28 22.01 20.40
N VAL A 327 27.37 22.99 21.31
CA VAL A 327 28.27 24.15 21.18
C VAL A 327 29.73 23.72 21.24
N LEU A 328 30.08 22.77 22.11
CA LEU A 328 31.43 22.22 22.20
C LEU A 328 31.82 21.48 20.92
N MET A 329 30.96 20.58 20.41
CA MET A 329 31.20 19.86 19.16
C MET A 329 31.46 20.79 17.99
N VAL A 330 30.70 21.88 17.90
CA VAL A 330 30.90 22.93 16.90
C VAL A 330 32.29 23.55 16.99
N SER A 331 32.74 23.88 18.21
CA SER A 331 34.07 24.45 18.43
C SER A 331 35.16 23.47 18.01
N GLU A 332 35.07 22.21 18.45
CA GLU A 332 36.05 21.17 18.16
C GLU A 332 36.09 20.83 16.66
N MET A 333 34.94 20.68 16.01
CA MET A 333 34.88 20.37 14.57
C MET A 333 35.43 21.51 13.73
N ALA A 334 35.07 22.76 14.03
CA ALA A 334 35.58 23.92 13.30
C ALA A 334 37.08 24.10 13.52
N THR A 335 37.56 23.98 14.77
CA THR A 335 39.00 24.05 15.08
C THR A 335 39.76 22.92 14.38
N ASN A 336 39.24 21.69 14.37
CA ASN A 336 39.89 20.58 13.67
C ASN A 336 40.01 20.85 12.16
N VAL A 337 38.98 21.40 11.53
CA VAL A 337 39.05 21.77 10.11
C VAL A 337 40.06 22.89 9.90
N LEU A 338 40.04 23.94 10.73
CA LEU A 338 40.93 25.08 10.53
C LEU A 338 42.41 24.75 10.81
N VAL A 339 42.69 23.90 11.80
CA VAL A 339 44.06 23.56 12.22
C VAL A 339 44.67 22.45 11.37
N HIS A 340 43.86 21.50 10.90
CA HIS A 340 44.35 20.29 10.22
C HIS A 340 44.02 20.24 8.73
N THR A 341 43.38 21.26 8.18
CA THR A 341 43.11 21.36 6.74
C THR A 341 43.43 22.76 6.23
N ASP A 342 43.74 22.89 4.93
CA ASP A 342 44.00 24.17 4.27
C ASP A 342 42.72 24.80 3.66
N GLY A 343 41.53 24.45 4.17
CA GLY A 343 40.24 24.86 3.60
C GLY A 343 39.31 25.52 4.61
N ASP A 344 38.39 26.36 4.10
CA ASP A 344 37.34 26.98 4.91
C ASP A 344 36.39 25.93 5.50
N ALA A 345 35.90 26.16 6.72
CA ALA A 345 34.92 25.28 7.35
C ALA A 345 33.49 25.73 7.00
N LEU A 346 32.76 24.90 6.24
CA LEU A 346 31.32 25.06 6.06
C LEU A 346 30.59 24.39 7.24
N MET A 347 29.90 25.20 8.03
CA MET A 347 29.02 24.78 9.11
C MET A 347 27.58 24.80 8.62
N ALA A 348 26.88 23.67 8.76
CA ALA A 348 25.43 23.58 8.61
C ALA A 348 24.85 22.99 9.90
N ALA A 349 23.94 23.71 10.53
CA ALA A 349 23.23 23.28 11.73
C ALA A 349 21.74 23.14 11.41
N GLU A 350 21.19 21.97 11.68
CA GLU A 350 19.78 21.63 11.45
C GLU A 350 19.19 21.11 12.76
N VAL A 351 18.19 21.80 13.29
CA VAL A 351 17.46 21.43 14.51
C VAL A 351 16.07 20.98 14.13
N SER A 352 15.72 19.77 14.53
CA SER A 352 14.39 19.18 14.37
C SER A 352 13.91 18.66 15.72
N GLY A 353 12.65 18.92 16.06
CA GLY A 353 12.05 18.55 17.34
C GLY A 353 10.80 19.38 17.64
N GLU A 354 9.89 18.84 18.46
CA GLU A 354 8.74 19.61 18.95
C GLU A 354 9.20 20.59 20.02
N ARG A 355 8.60 21.79 20.04
CA ARG A 355 8.83 22.77 21.11
C ARG A 355 8.51 22.13 22.46
N GLY A 356 9.54 21.85 23.24
CA GLY A 356 9.40 21.37 24.61
C GLY A 356 9.06 19.88 24.80
N SER A 357 9.31 18.96 23.85
CA SER A 357 9.22 17.53 24.16
C SER A 357 10.55 17.00 24.74
N GLY A 358 10.53 16.70 26.04
CA GLY A 358 11.59 16.01 26.77
C GLY A 358 11.46 14.50 26.63
N GLY A 359 11.53 13.99 25.40
CA GLY A 359 11.44 12.57 25.10
C GLY A 359 12.83 11.96 24.91
N CYS A 360 13.34 11.29 25.94
CA CYS A 360 14.52 10.44 25.84
C CYS A 360 14.24 9.30 24.85
N GLY A 361 14.84 9.37 23.66
CA GLY A 361 14.60 8.42 22.59
C GLY A 361 15.65 8.62 21.50
N TRP A 362 16.83 8.07 21.73
CA TRP A 362 17.94 8.12 20.79
C TRP A 362 17.54 7.48 19.45
N ARG A 363 17.37 8.31 18.43
CA ARG A 363 17.39 7.89 17.03
C ARG A 363 18.14 8.96 16.25
N TRP A 364 19.45 8.74 16.09
CA TRP A 364 20.28 9.57 15.22
C TRP A 364 19.76 9.46 13.78
N PRO A 365 19.46 10.57 13.09
CA PRO A 365 19.51 10.58 11.64
C PRO A 365 20.98 10.51 11.23
N THR A 366 21.35 9.42 10.56
CA THR A 366 22.69 9.16 10.02
C THR A 366 23.02 10.05 8.81
N ARG A 367 22.95 11.38 8.96
CA ARG A 367 23.60 12.30 8.00
C ARG A 367 24.56 13.20 8.74
N ALA A 368 25.80 12.72 8.74
CA ALA A 368 26.99 13.43 9.15
C ALA A 368 27.00 14.88 8.61
N THR A 369 27.38 15.80 9.48
CA THR A 369 27.93 17.12 9.18
C THR A 369 28.86 16.99 7.96
N SER A 370 28.38 17.34 6.76
CA SER A 370 29.25 17.32 5.59
C SER A 370 30.04 18.63 5.57
N CYS A 371 31.23 18.64 6.17
CA CYS A 371 32.20 19.69 5.87
C CYS A 371 32.78 19.37 4.48
N ARG A 372 32.29 20.06 3.45
CA ARG A 372 32.86 19.99 2.11
C ARG A 372 33.96 21.04 2.04
N THR A 373 35.21 20.61 1.96
CA THR A 373 36.29 21.48 1.48
C THR A 373 36.04 21.79 0.01
N SER A 374 36.35 23.01 -0.41
CA SER A 374 36.39 23.42 -1.81
C SER A 374 37.57 22.74 -2.52
N GLY A 375 37.51 21.41 -2.67
CA GLY A 375 38.50 20.61 -3.38
C GLY A 375 38.80 19.28 -2.70
N GLY A 376 38.12 18.21 -3.11
CA GLY A 376 38.52 16.82 -2.81
C GLY A 376 37.45 15.99 -2.07
N ARG A 377 37.09 14.85 -2.66
CA ARG A 377 36.20 13.84 -2.06
C ARG A 377 36.98 13.00 -1.04
N GLY A 378 36.75 13.20 0.25
CA GLY A 378 37.18 12.30 1.33
C GLY A 378 35.97 11.73 2.05
N ARG A 379 35.80 10.41 2.02
CA ARG A 379 34.70 9.66 2.68
C ARG A 379 35.24 9.12 4.00
N TRP A 380 34.62 9.45 5.13
CA TRP A 380 34.93 8.81 6.42
C TRP A 380 33.83 7.81 6.78
N LEU A 381 34.24 6.57 7.07
CA LEU A 381 33.39 5.52 7.63
C LEU A 381 33.27 5.71 9.15
N PRO A 382 32.11 5.40 9.77
CA PRO A 382 32.00 5.40 11.21
C PRO A 382 32.74 4.19 11.79
N ALA A 383 33.74 4.44 12.64
CA ALA A 383 34.26 3.43 13.54
C ALA A 383 33.23 3.24 14.67
N GLY A 384 32.77 2.00 14.84
CA GLY A 384 31.90 1.61 15.95
C GLY A 384 32.62 1.76 17.29
N GLY A 385 31.85 2.14 18.30
CA GLY A 385 32.28 2.21 19.69
C GLY A 385 31.17 2.77 20.55
N GLY A 386 30.25 1.91 21.01
CA GLY A 386 29.28 2.27 22.04
C GLY A 386 29.94 2.26 23.41
N TRP A 387 29.65 3.26 24.24
CA TRP A 387 29.80 3.21 25.70
C TRP A 387 28.71 4.07 26.34
N CYS A 388 28.28 3.59 27.52
CA CYS A 388 27.10 3.86 28.36
C CYS A 388 26.39 5.21 28.29
#